data_AF-A0A928XZ36-F1
#
_entry.id   AF-A0A928XZ36-F1
#
_cell.length_a   1.000
_cell.length_b   1.000
_cell.length_c   1.000
_cell.angle_alpha   90.00
_cell.angle_beta   90.00
_cell.angle_gamma   90.00
#
_symmetry.space_group_name_H-M   'P 1'
#
loop_
_entity.id
_entity.type
_entity.pdbx_description
1 polymer ?
#
loop_
_entity_poly.entity_id
_entity_poly.type
_entity_poly.pdbx_seq_one_letter_code
_entity_poly.pdbx_strand_id
1 'polypeptide(L)'
;MVSRRKVIKVGAGGLVVAPLLAIPVLRAAGADIFSSGDRGATPARPGPVTTILQSPGPGLPAPGYVAGAAVLRDRDLLYVRTGDGDRVVRLANAAIWKGEAAPASAIEMGDDIIASGTVLADGTIDAHSVDVNIVQVRGVVIASAGAGAWTARDNLGREFLLRIDPEKPPVELLVGGSPVSATDPVDPAPGRSFVAIGLRLADGSIRVSRLYL
;
A
#
# COMPACT_ATOMS: atom_id res chain seq x y z
N MET A 1 -39.31 -29.74 -20.21
CA MET A 1 -38.81 -28.41 -20.62
C MET A 1 -39.91 -27.37 -20.39
N VAL A 2 -40.00 -26.76 -19.20
CA VAL A 2 -40.64 -25.43 -19.00
C VAL A 2 -39.97 -24.77 -17.78
N SER A 3 -39.39 -23.61 -18.05
CA SER A 3 -38.63 -22.75 -17.15
C SER A 3 -39.49 -22.17 -16.03
N ARG A 4 -39.06 -22.31 -14.76
CA ARG A 4 -39.64 -21.58 -13.62
C ARG A 4 -38.92 -20.25 -13.46
N ARG A 5 -39.47 -19.17 -14.03
CA ARG A 5 -39.06 -17.80 -13.71
C ARG A 5 -39.80 -17.34 -12.45
N LYS A 6 -39.07 -17.04 -11.38
CA LYS A 6 -39.61 -16.33 -10.21
C LYS A 6 -39.68 -14.83 -10.54
N VAL A 7 -40.89 -14.30 -10.40
CA VAL A 7 -41.26 -12.90 -10.58
C VAL A 7 -40.78 -12.10 -9.36
N ILE A 8 -40.09 -11.00 -9.62
CA ILE A 8 -39.73 -9.98 -8.62
C ILE A 8 -40.93 -9.06 -8.45
N LYS A 9 -41.42 -8.93 -7.22
CA LYS A 9 -42.47 -7.98 -6.83
C LYS A 9 -41.81 -6.63 -6.56
N VAL A 10 -41.94 -5.68 -7.50
CA VAL A 10 -41.56 -4.28 -7.29
C VAL A 10 -42.75 -3.57 -6.65
N GLY A 11 -42.53 -3.05 -5.44
CA GLY A 11 -43.50 -2.26 -4.70
C GLY A 11 -43.77 -0.93 -5.38
N ALA A 12 -45.05 -0.56 -5.32
CA ALA A 12 -45.73 0.55 -5.94
C ALA A 12 -45.07 1.93 -5.82
N GLY A 13 -45.20 2.73 -6.88
CA GLY A 13 -45.48 4.16 -6.74
C GLY A 13 -44.86 5.09 -7.78
N GLY A 14 -45.57 5.30 -8.90
CA GLY A 14 -45.53 6.59 -9.61
C GLY A 14 -44.74 6.65 -10.92
N LEU A 15 -45.46 6.54 -12.03
CA LEU A 15 -45.01 6.82 -13.39
C LEU A 15 -45.25 8.31 -13.71
N VAL A 16 -44.24 9.06 -14.17
CA VAL A 16 -44.44 10.25 -15.02
C VAL A 16 -43.38 10.30 -16.12
N VAL A 17 -43.89 10.63 -17.30
CA VAL A 17 -43.30 10.71 -18.64
C VAL A 17 -42.18 11.76 -18.74
N ALA A 18 -41.20 11.50 -19.62
CA ALA A 18 -40.07 12.38 -19.97
C ALA A 18 -40.51 13.74 -20.56
N PRO A 19 -39.62 14.76 -20.62
CA PRO A 19 -38.68 14.83 -21.74
C PRO A 19 -37.27 15.37 -21.39
N LEU A 20 -36.34 15.18 -22.34
CA LEU A 20 -35.07 15.91 -22.43
C LEU A 20 -35.29 17.42 -22.23
N LEU A 21 -34.44 18.05 -21.40
CA LEU A 21 -34.16 19.48 -21.49
C LEU A 21 -32.76 19.79 -20.95
N ALA A 22 -31.99 20.43 -21.81
CA ALA A 22 -30.68 20.99 -21.53
C ALA A 22 -30.75 21.98 -20.36
N ILE A 23 -29.77 21.95 -19.47
CA ILE A 23 -29.57 23.00 -18.45
C ILE A 23 -28.23 23.70 -18.76
N PRO A 24 -28.24 25.04 -18.81
CA PRO A 24 -27.19 25.85 -19.43
C PRO A 24 -25.97 26.08 -18.54
N VAL A 25 -24.88 26.40 -19.22
CA VAL A 25 -23.72 27.14 -18.70
C VAL A 25 -24.22 28.45 -18.07
N LEU A 26 -24.06 28.62 -16.76
CA LEU A 26 -24.19 29.93 -16.12
C LEU A 26 -22.81 30.47 -15.74
N ARG A 27 -22.39 31.45 -16.52
CA ARG A 27 -21.32 32.39 -16.27
C ARG A 27 -21.88 33.43 -15.28
N ALA A 28 -21.30 33.56 -14.09
CA ALA A 28 -21.54 34.71 -13.23
C ALA A 28 -20.28 35.59 -13.25
N ALA A 29 -20.39 36.72 -13.97
CA ALA A 29 -19.52 37.86 -13.81
C ALA A 29 -19.82 38.54 -12.46
N GLY A 30 -18.80 39.17 -11.88
CA GLY A 30 -18.80 39.59 -10.49
C GLY A 30 -19.67 40.81 -10.15
N ALA A 31 -19.79 41.03 -8.85
CA ALA A 31 -19.95 42.34 -8.26
C ALA A 31 -19.31 42.33 -6.86
N ASP A 32 -18.51 43.35 -6.63
CA ASP A 32 -17.70 43.63 -5.46
C ASP A 32 -18.52 43.76 -4.17
N ILE A 33 -17.99 43.20 -3.08
CA ILE A 33 -18.20 43.76 -1.73
C ILE A 33 -16.82 43.88 -1.09
N PHE A 34 -16.16 45.00 -1.34
CA PHE A 34 -15.09 45.50 -0.47
C PHE A 34 -15.76 46.08 0.79
N SER A 35 -15.69 45.34 1.89
CA SER A 35 -15.84 45.96 3.21
C SER A 35 -14.56 46.74 3.50
N SER A 36 -14.65 48.07 3.45
CA SER A 36 -13.62 49.00 3.88
C SER A 36 -13.52 48.97 5.40
N GLY A 37 -12.44 48.41 5.95
CA GLY A 37 -12.22 48.46 7.38
C GLY A 37 -10.99 47.72 7.87
N ASP A 38 -9.81 48.01 7.31
CA ASP A 38 -8.57 48.15 8.11
C ASP A 38 -7.42 48.62 7.22
N ARG A 39 -7.09 49.91 7.29
CA ARG A 39 -5.83 50.45 6.75
C ARG A 39 -4.94 50.75 7.95
N GLY A 40 -4.01 49.87 8.28
CA GLY A 40 -3.07 50.21 9.36
C GLY A 40 -2.19 49.13 9.97
N ALA A 41 -1.80 48.07 9.27
CA ALA A 41 -0.67 47.26 9.72
C ALA A 41 0.08 46.66 8.53
N THR A 42 1.34 47.06 8.35
CA THR A 42 2.30 46.29 7.55
C THR A 42 2.37 44.88 8.13
N PRO A 43 2.13 43.82 7.34
CA PRO A 43 2.29 42.45 7.83
C PRO A 43 3.73 42.27 8.33
N ALA A 44 3.86 41.81 9.58
CA ALA A 44 5.16 41.54 10.17
C ALA A 44 5.92 40.54 9.28
N ARG A 45 7.23 40.78 9.10
CA ARG A 45 8.11 39.87 8.36
C ARG A 45 7.95 38.45 8.91
N PRO A 46 7.69 37.43 8.07
CA PRO A 46 7.63 36.05 8.54
C PRO A 46 8.91 35.73 9.31
N GLY A 47 8.76 35.30 10.56
CA GLY A 47 9.88 34.79 11.34
C GLY A 47 10.48 33.55 10.68
N PRO A 48 11.71 33.15 11.04
CA PRO A 48 12.28 31.90 10.55
C PRO A 48 11.33 30.74 10.89
N VAL A 49 10.93 29.98 9.88
CA VAL A 49 10.17 28.74 10.05
C VAL A 49 11.14 27.71 10.63
N THR A 50 11.12 27.54 11.95
CA THR A 50 11.81 26.44 12.60
C THR A 50 11.06 25.16 12.24
N THR A 51 11.57 24.41 11.27
CA THR A 51 11.05 23.08 10.96
C THR A 51 11.45 22.16 12.11
N ILE A 52 10.51 21.89 13.03
CA ILE A 52 10.72 20.88 14.06
C ILE A 52 10.60 19.53 13.35
N LEU A 53 11.74 18.88 13.10
CA LEU A 53 11.78 17.45 12.80
C LEU A 53 11.24 16.70 14.01
N GLN A 54 9.92 16.53 14.08
CA GLN A 54 9.34 15.58 15.01
C GLN A 54 9.77 14.18 14.56
N SER A 55 10.57 13.52 15.40
CA SER A 55 10.78 12.09 15.26
C SER A 55 9.39 11.42 15.24
N PRO A 56 9.10 10.52 14.28
CA PRO A 56 7.83 9.81 14.28
C PRO A 56 7.65 9.12 15.63
N GLY A 57 6.47 9.30 16.23
CA GLY A 57 6.08 8.50 17.39
C GLY A 57 6.09 7.01 17.05
N PRO A 58 6.21 6.13 18.05
CA PRO A 58 6.16 4.69 17.83
C PRO A 58 4.90 4.31 17.03
N GLY A 59 5.10 3.68 15.87
CA GLY A 59 4.03 3.22 14.98
C GLY A 59 3.72 4.10 13.77
N LEU A 60 4.34 5.28 13.63
CA LEU A 60 4.28 6.06 12.39
C LEU A 60 5.44 5.69 11.46
N PRO A 61 5.22 5.49 10.16
CA PRO A 61 6.29 5.23 9.21
C PRO A 61 7.30 6.40 9.23
N ALA A 62 8.58 6.08 9.13
CA ALA A 62 9.62 7.09 9.01
C ALA A 62 9.30 8.01 7.81
N PRO A 63 9.68 9.32 7.83
CA PRO A 63 9.26 10.26 6.79
C PRO A 63 9.62 9.82 5.36
N GLY A 64 10.68 9.01 5.20
CA GLY A 64 11.13 8.44 3.93
C GLY A 64 10.64 7.02 3.63
N TYR A 65 9.65 6.51 4.37
CA TYR A 65 9.04 5.20 4.14
C TYR A 65 7.70 5.36 3.45
N VAL A 66 7.45 4.55 2.42
CA VAL A 66 6.17 4.48 1.72
C VAL A 66 5.78 3.03 1.47
N ALA A 67 4.50 2.73 1.71
CA ALA A 67 3.91 1.44 1.38
C ALA A 67 2.54 1.67 0.73
N GLY A 68 2.30 1.03 -0.40
CA GLY A 68 1.06 1.23 -1.17
C GLY A 68 1.13 0.60 -2.55
N ALA A 69 0.15 0.90 -3.40
CA ALA A 69 0.07 0.34 -4.74
C ALA A 69 0.64 1.30 -5.79
N ALA A 70 1.41 0.79 -6.74
CA ALA A 70 1.85 1.55 -7.92
C ALA A 70 0.64 1.92 -8.79
N VAL A 71 0.41 3.22 -9.02
CA VAL A 71 -0.75 3.70 -9.81
C VAL A 71 -0.37 4.37 -11.12
N LEU A 72 0.84 4.92 -11.21
CA LEU A 72 1.39 5.50 -12.42
C LEU A 72 2.92 5.40 -12.40
N ARG A 73 3.54 5.17 -13.57
CA ARG A 73 4.99 5.26 -13.74
C ARG A 73 5.32 6.22 -14.88
N ASP A 74 6.17 7.19 -14.62
CA ASP A 74 6.77 8.08 -15.61
C ASP A 74 8.30 8.04 -15.47
N ARG A 75 8.95 7.29 -16.37
CA ARG A 75 10.40 7.03 -16.34
C ARG A 75 10.84 6.51 -14.96
N ASP A 76 11.57 7.35 -14.22
CA ASP A 76 12.14 7.07 -12.89
C ASP A 76 11.23 7.54 -11.76
N LEU A 77 10.04 8.08 -12.06
CA LEU A 77 9.04 8.44 -11.08
C LEU A 77 7.95 7.38 -11.01
N LEU A 78 7.65 6.96 -9.78
CA LEU A 78 6.59 6.03 -9.45
C LEU A 78 5.60 6.75 -8.53
N TYR A 79 4.36 6.81 -8.96
CA TYR A 79 3.25 7.31 -8.15
C TYR A 79 2.65 6.13 -7.40
N VAL A 80 2.53 6.30 -6.09
CA VAL A 80 2.15 5.24 -5.16
C VAL A 80 0.95 5.72 -4.37
N ARG A 81 -0.15 4.98 -4.45
CA ARG A 81 -1.32 5.24 -3.64
C ARG A 81 -1.17 4.54 -2.29
N THR A 82 -1.16 5.32 -1.22
CA THR A 82 -1.14 4.82 0.16
C THR A 82 -2.50 5.03 0.82
N GLY A 83 -2.64 4.57 2.07
CA GLY A 83 -3.82 4.85 2.89
C GLY A 83 -3.92 6.30 3.38
N ASP A 84 -2.81 7.04 3.42
CA ASP A 84 -2.73 8.44 3.90
C ASP A 84 -2.61 9.47 2.77
N GLY A 85 -2.42 9.05 1.52
CA GLY A 85 -2.42 9.92 0.35
C GLY A 85 -1.55 9.39 -0.80
N ASP A 86 -1.61 10.03 -1.96
CA ASP A 86 -0.71 9.66 -3.05
C ASP A 86 0.71 10.20 -2.77
N ARG A 87 1.74 9.39 -3.02
CA ARG A 87 3.17 9.70 -2.84
C ARG A 87 3.91 9.54 -4.16
N VAL A 88 4.98 10.32 -4.34
CA VAL A 88 5.88 10.20 -5.50
C VAL A 88 7.22 9.63 -5.03
N VAL A 89 7.67 8.59 -5.71
CA VAL A 89 8.92 7.90 -5.43
C VAL A 89 9.82 8.00 -6.65
N ARG A 90 11.05 8.49 -6.46
CA ARG A 90 12.09 8.51 -7.48
C ARG A 90 12.94 7.25 -7.36
N LEU A 91 13.13 6.57 -8.49
CA LEU A 91 13.76 5.25 -8.59
C LEU A 91 15.20 5.30 -9.09
N ALA A 92 15.72 6.47 -9.47
CA ALA A 92 17.01 6.62 -10.15
C ALA A 92 18.19 5.97 -9.38
N ASN A 93 18.11 5.92 -8.05
CA ASN A 93 19.13 5.36 -7.17
C ASN A 93 18.67 4.09 -6.43
N ALA A 94 17.50 3.55 -6.79
CA ALA A 94 16.90 2.48 -6.04
C ALA A 94 17.44 1.11 -6.45
N ALA A 95 17.81 0.30 -5.45
CA ALA A 95 17.86 -1.15 -5.61
C ALA A 95 16.42 -1.69 -5.63
N ILE A 96 15.97 -2.21 -6.77
CA ILE A 96 14.60 -2.68 -6.95
C ILE A 96 14.56 -4.20 -6.88
N TRP A 97 13.59 -4.73 -6.14
CA TRP A 97 13.53 -6.13 -5.78
C TRP A 97 12.13 -6.74 -6.05
N LYS A 98 12.05 -7.70 -6.97
CA LYS A 98 10.80 -8.39 -7.38
C LYS A 98 11.01 -9.91 -7.54
N GLY A 99 11.51 -10.59 -6.52
CA GLY A 99 11.97 -11.99 -6.65
C GLY A 99 13.47 -12.10 -6.84
N GLU A 100 14.06 -11.03 -7.37
CA GLU A 100 15.47 -10.84 -7.65
C GLU A 100 15.75 -9.36 -7.89
N ALA A 101 17.03 -9.00 -8.10
CA ALA A 101 17.38 -7.66 -8.54
C ALA A 101 16.71 -7.38 -9.90
N ALA A 102 15.89 -6.34 -9.95
CA ALA A 102 15.08 -6.04 -11.11
C ALA A 102 15.32 -4.60 -11.59
N PRO A 103 15.16 -4.31 -12.89
CA PRO A 103 15.13 -2.94 -13.38
C PRO A 103 13.81 -2.26 -12.98
N ALA A 104 13.80 -0.92 -12.95
CA ALA A 104 12.59 -0.13 -12.66
C ALA A 104 11.42 -0.42 -13.62
N SER A 105 11.74 -0.84 -14.85
CA SER A 105 10.74 -1.25 -15.84
C SER A 105 9.96 -2.52 -15.48
N ALA A 106 10.42 -3.30 -14.50
CA ALA A 106 9.73 -4.51 -14.03
C ALA A 106 8.57 -4.22 -13.06
N ILE A 107 8.46 -2.98 -12.58
CA ILE A 107 7.33 -2.53 -11.75
C ILE A 107 6.12 -2.31 -12.66
N GLU A 108 5.05 -3.04 -12.38
CA GLU A 108 3.78 -2.97 -13.10
C GLU A 108 2.77 -2.15 -12.30
N MET A 109 1.76 -1.61 -12.99
CA MET A 109 0.68 -0.89 -12.33
C MET A 109 -0.18 -1.87 -11.53
N GLY A 110 -0.47 -1.52 -10.29
CA GLY A 110 -1.14 -2.39 -9.32
C GLY A 110 -0.18 -3.22 -8.47
N ASP A 111 1.13 -3.22 -8.75
CA ASP A 111 2.10 -3.86 -7.86
C ASP A 111 2.07 -3.16 -6.49
N ASP A 112 1.97 -3.95 -5.42
CA ASP A 112 2.17 -3.45 -4.06
C ASP A 112 3.66 -3.21 -3.81
N ILE A 113 4.01 -2.02 -3.36
CA ILE A 113 5.40 -1.62 -3.15
C ILE A 113 5.66 -1.23 -1.70
N ILE A 114 6.90 -1.46 -1.26
CA ILE A 114 7.49 -0.81 -0.10
C ILE A 114 8.76 -0.12 -0.58
N ALA A 115 8.86 1.20 -0.39
CA ALA A 115 10.07 1.93 -0.69
C ALA A 115 10.60 2.66 0.55
N SER A 116 11.92 2.80 0.59
CA SER A 116 12.64 3.55 1.63
C SER A 116 13.66 4.46 0.97
N GLY A 117 13.75 5.69 1.47
CA GLY A 117 14.54 6.74 0.85
C GLY A 117 14.66 8.01 1.66
N THR A 118 15.21 9.04 1.02
CA THR A 118 15.30 10.40 1.57
C THR A 118 14.15 11.23 1.04
N VAL A 119 13.46 11.96 1.91
CA VAL A 119 12.44 12.93 1.48
C VAL A 119 13.13 14.19 0.96
N LEU A 120 12.84 14.56 -0.28
CA LEU A 120 13.32 15.78 -0.91
C LEU A 120 12.47 16.99 -0.49
N ALA A 121 12.98 18.19 -0.78
CA ALA A 121 12.29 19.44 -0.44
C ALA A 121 10.91 19.60 -1.10
N ASP A 122 10.67 18.93 -2.23
CA ASP A 122 9.39 18.90 -2.94
C ASP A 122 8.43 17.81 -2.43
N GLY A 123 8.84 17.04 -1.41
CA GLY A 123 8.07 15.93 -0.84
C GLY A 123 8.24 14.59 -1.56
N THR A 124 8.98 14.53 -2.67
CA THR A 124 9.32 13.28 -3.36
C THR A 124 10.25 12.43 -2.48
N ILE A 125 10.07 11.11 -2.50
CA ILE A 125 10.98 10.18 -1.85
C ILE A 125 12.05 9.74 -2.87
N ASP A 126 13.30 10.14 -2.67
CA ASP A 126 14.44 9.61 -3.43
C ASP A 126 14.82 8.24 -2.83
N ALA A 127 14.34 7.17 -3.47
CA ALA A 127 14.45 5.82 -2.94
C ALA A 127 15.85 5.24 -3.14
N HIS A 128 16.39 4.63 -2.10
CA HIS A 128 17.59 3.78 -2.18
C HIS A 128 17.23 2.30 -2.31
N SER A 129 16.01 1.91 -1.92
CA SER A 129 15.51 0.54 -2.04
C SER A 129 14.01 0.51 -2.27
N VAL A 130 13.56 -0.41 -3.13
CA VAL A 130 12.14 -0.66 -3.42
C VAL A 130 11.91 -2.17 -3.50
N ASP A 131 11.07 -2.69 -2.62
CA ASP A 131 10.52 -4.03 -2.74
C ASP A 131 9.14 -3.97 -3.41
N VAL A 132 8.91 -4.86 -4.37
CA VAL A 132 7.73 -4.86 -5.26
C VAL A 132 6.93 -6.13 -5.01
N ASN A 133 5.63 -6.18 -5.30
CA ASN A 133 4.75 -7.32 -4.96
C ASN A 133 4.76 -7.69 -3.47
N ILE A 134 4.86 -6.69 -2.59
CA ILE A 134 4.81 -6.95 -1.16
C ILE A 134 3.37 -7.20 -0.73
N VAL A 135 3.11 -8.40 -0.24
CA VAL A 135 1.81 -8.79 0.28
C VAL A 135 1.87 -8.95 1.79
N GLN A 136 0.81 -8.50 2.47
CA GLN A 136 0.52 -8.88 3.84
C GLN A 136 -0.61 -9.90 3.83
N VAL A 137 -0.32 -11.11 4.32
CA VAL A 137 -1.29 -12.20 4.41
C VAL A 137 -1.47 -12.63 5.86
N ARG A 138 -2.69 -13.04 6.18
CA ARG A 138 -3.07 -13.62 7.47
C ARG A 138 -3.74 -14.95 7.23
N GLY A 139 -3.45 -15.93 8.07
CA GLY A 139 -3.97 -17.27 7.85
C GLY A 139 -3.53 -18.26 8.90
N VAL A 140 -3.63 -19.54 8.54
CA VAL A 140 -3.19 -20.68 9.35
C VAL A 140 -2.22 -21.56 8.59
N VAL A 141 -1.24 -22.10 9.29
CA VAL A 141 -0.33 -23.13 8.77
C VAL A 141 -1.11 -24.44 8.61
N ILE A 142 -1.02 -25.07 7.45
CA ILE A 142 -1.66 -26.36 7.15
C ILE A 142 -0.68 -27.50 7.38
N ALA A 143 0.55 -27.37 6.87
CA ALA A 143 1.57 -28.40 6.94
C ALA A 143 2.97 -27.80 6.74
N SER A 144 3.99 -28.49 7.27
CA SER A 144 5.38 -28.25 6.87
C SER A 144 5.62 -28.82 5.46
N ALA A 145 6.28 -28.04 4.62
CA ALA A 145 6.70 -28.41 3.27
C ALA A 145 8.24 -28.59 3.18
N GLY A 146 8.93 -28.56 4.32
CA GLY A 146 10.39 -28.59 4.45
C GLY A 146 10.90 -27.46 5.33
N ALA A 147 12.20 -27.48 5.64
CA ALA A 147 12.83 -26.47 6.49
C ALA A 147 12.58 -25.05 5.96
N GLY A 148 11.92 -24.21 6.77
CA GLY A 148 11.59 -22.84 6.41
C GLY A 148 10.51 -22.69 5.33
N ALA A 149 9.75 -23.73 5.01
CA ALA A 149 8.68 -23.67 4.02
C ALA A 149 7.39 -24.35 4.53
N TRP A 150 6.26 -23.68 4.37
CA TRP A 150 4.98 -24.13 4.93
C TRP A 150 3.83 -23.91 3.96
N THR A 151 2.96 -24.90 3.82
CA THR A 151 1.67 -24.69 3.17
C THR A 151 0.76 -23.93 4.13
N ALA A 152 0.18 -22.84 3.66
CA ALA A 152 -0.68 -21.96 4.43
C ALA A 152 -2.03 -21.76 3.74
N ARG A 153 -3.06 -21.45 4.53
CA ARG A 153 -4.38 -21.04 4.04
C ARG A 153 -4.74 -19.67 4.59
N ASP A 154 -5.17 -18.75 3.72
CA ASP A 154 -5.72 -17.48 4.19
C ASP A 154 -7.20 -17.57 4.60
N ASN A 155 -7.72 -16.46 5.11
CA ASN A 155 -9.11 -16.33 5.54
C ASN A 155 -10.14 -16.46 4.39
N LEU A 156 -9.70 -16.44 3.13
CA LEU A 156 -10.55 -16.67 1.96
C LEU A 156 -10.50 -18.13 1.49
N GLY A 157 -9.78 -19.00 2.21
CA GLY A 157 -9.62 -20.41 1.87
C GLY A 157 -8.58 -20.67 0.79
N ARG A 158 -7.82 -19.65 0.35
CA ARG A 158 -6.79 -19.81 -0.67
C ARG A 158 -5.54 -20.42 -0.06
N GLU A 159 -5.01 -21.45 -0.70
CA GLU A 159 -3.77 -22.09 -0.29
C GLU A 159 -2.59 -21.53 -1.07
N PHE A 160 -1.46 -21.38 -0.37
CA PHE A 160 -0.20 -20.93 -0.95
C PHE A 160 0.97 -21.44 -0.11
N LEU A 161 2.16 -21.37 -0.68
CA LEU A 161 3.40 -21.74 -0.01
C LEU A 161 4.02 -20.48 0.61
N LEU A 162 4.27 -20.49 1.92
CA LEU A 162 5.16 -19.56 2.61
C LEU A 162 6.58 -20.11 2.56
N ARG A 163 7.57 -19.28 2.24
CA ARG A 163 8.98 -19.69 2.17
C ARG A 163 9.88 -18.66 2.82
N ILE A 164 10.77 -19.09 3.68
CA ILE A 164 11.94 -18.33 4.12
C ILE A 164 13.06 -18.60 3.12
N ASP A 165 13.68 -17.53 2.65
CA ASP A 165 14.88 -17.60 1.83
C ASP A 165 16.09 -17.68 2.77
N PRO A 166 16.86 -18.79 2.77
CA PRO A 166 18.01 -18.93 3.66
C PRO A 166 19.14 -17.94 3.34
N GLU A 167 19.24 -17.47 2.09
CA GLU A 167 20.23 -16.46 1.69
C GLU A 167 19.78 -15.04 2.05
N LYS A 168 18.47 -14.85 2.27
CA LYS A 168 17.83 -13.58 2.62
C LYS A 168 16.82 -13.81 3.75
N PRO A 169 17.31 -14.11 4.96
CA PRO A 169 16.44 -14.40 6.08
C PRO A 169 15.48 -13.23 6.34
N PRO A 170 14.24 -13.50 6.81
CA PRO A 170 13.32 -12.45 7.21
C PRO A 170 13.97 -11.51 8.22
N VAL A 171 13.69 -10.22 8.03
CA VAL A 171 14.14 -9.13 8.89
C VAL A 171 13.54 -9.25 10.29
N GLU A 172 12.37 -9.89 10.40
CA GLU A 172 11.70 -10.09 11.67
C GLU A 172 10.93 -11.42 11.68
N LEU A 173 11.24 -12.29 12.64
CA LEU A 173 10.49 -13.51 12.93
C LEU A 173 10.10 -13.47 14.41
N LEU A 174 8.82 -13.31 14.71
CA LEU A 174 8.31 -13.35 16.09
C LEU A 174 7.50 -14.63 16.30
N VAL A 175 7.78 -15.38 17.36
CA VAL A 175 6.99 -16.54 17.81
C VAL A 175 6.47 -16.25 19.21
N GLY A 176 5.14 -16.19 19.38
CA GLY A 176 4.53 -15.80 20.65
C GLY A 176 4.93 -14.39 21.11
N GLY A 177 5.25 -13.50 20.16
CA GLY A 177 5.72 -12.14 20.42
C GLY A 177 7.21 -12.01 20.74
N SER A 178 7.98 -13.10 20.76
CA SER A 178 9.43 -13.08 21.00
C SER A 178 10.20 -13.22 19.69
N PRO A 179 11.26 -12.42 19.44
CA PRO A 179 12.13 -12.59 18.27
C PRO A 179 12.80 -13.96 18.26
N VAL A 180 12.83 -14.60 17.09
CA VAL A 180 13.49 -15.89 16.85
C VAL A 180 14.44 -15.74 15.65
N SER A 181 15.54 -16.50 15.66
CA SER A 181 16.48 -16.48 14.53
C SER A 181 15.82 -17.04 13.26
N ALA A 182 16.02 -16.33 12.16
CA ALA A 182 15.58 -16.74 10.84
C ALA A 182 16.47 -17.84 10.21
N THR A 183 17.66 -18.09 10.76
CA THR A 183 18.60 -19.14 10.28
C THR A 183 18.21 -20.54 10.73
N ASP A 184 17.35 -20.65 11.74
CA ASP A 184 16.78 -21.92 12.21
C ASP A 184 15.30 -21.69 12.54
N PRO A 185 14.46 -21.48 11.50
CA PRO A 185 13.06 -21.19 11.72
C PRO A 185 12.40 -22.44 12.30
N VAL A 186 11.93 -22.36 13.54
CA VAL A 186 11.13 -23.41 14.16
C VAL A 186 9.90 -23.64 13.29
N ASP A 187 9.73 -24.87 12.81
CA ASP A 187 8.55 -25.24 12.03
C ASP A 187 7.28 -25.03 12.88
N PRO A 188 6.39 -24.07 12.53
CA PRO A 188 5.14 -23.90 13.23
C PRO A 188 4.28 -25.15 13.09
N ALA A 189 3.66 -25.54 14.20
CA ALA A 189 2.70 -26.64 14.20
C ALA A 189 1.50 -26.33 13.27
N PRO A 190 0.96 -27.34 12.56
CA PRO A 190 -0.31 -27.21 11.85
C PRO A 190 -1.41 -26.60 12.73
N GLY A 191 -2.23 -25.72 12.15
CA GLY A 191 -3.28 -24.97 12.84
C GLY A 191 -2.81 -23.68 13.51
N ARG A 192 -1.49 -23.40 13.55
CA ARG A 192 -0.95 -22.14 14.06
C ARG A 192 -1.35 -20.98 13.16
N SER A 193 -1.94 -19.93 13.75
CA SER A 193 -2.23 -18.69 13.05
C SER A 193 -0.95 -17.90 12.77
N PHE A 194 -0.94 -17.12 11.69
CA PHE A 194 0.19 -16.27 11.35
C PHE A 194 -0.25 -14.92 10.75
N VAL A 195 0.68 -13.97 10.78
CA VAL A 195 0.72 -12.82 9.89
C VAL A 195 2.07 -12.85 9.17
N ALA A 196 2.06 -12.83 7.84
CA ALA A 196 3.28 -12.80 7.04
C ALA A 196 3.28 -11.59 6.13
N ILE A 197 4.42 -10.93 6.05
CA ILE A 197 4.72 -9.89 5.07
C ILE A 197 5.84 -10.44 4.22
N GLY A 198 5.72 -10.32 2.90
CA GLY A 198 6.72 -10.87 2.00
C GLY A 198 6.43 -10.58 0.54
N LEU A 199 7.33 -11.04 -0.31
CA LEU A 199 7.20 -10.93 -1.74
C LEU A 199 6.32 -12.05 -2.28
N ARG A 200 5.25 -11.72 -3.01
CA ARG A 200 4.54 -12.69 -3.84
C ARG A 200 5.34 -13.00 -5.12
N LEU A 201 5.72 -14.26 -5.26
CA LEU A 201 6.44 -14.79 -6.43
C LEU A 201 5.46 -15.15 -7.56
N ALA A 202 5.99 -15.34 -8.76
CA ALA A 202 5.21 -15.66 -9.96
C ALA A 202 4.46 -17.01 -9.85
N ASP A 203 4.98 -17.94 -9.05
CA ASP A 203 4.33 -19.23 -8.74
C ASP A 203 3.20 -19.12 -7.70
N GLY A 204 2.90 -17.90 -7.23
CA GLY A 204 1.89 -17.62 -6.22
C GLY A 204 2.36 -17.88 -4.78
N SER A 205 3.59 -18.39 -4.58
CA SER A 205 4.19 -18.50 -3.25
C SER A 205 4.58 -17.13 -2.71
N ILE A 206 4.80 -17.06 -1.40
CA ILE A 206 5.20 -15.85 -0.70
C ILE A 206 6.55 -16.10 -0.05
N ARG A 207 7.54 -15.33 -0.48
CA ARG A 207 8.85 -15.30 0.16
C ARG A 207 8.82 -14.31 1.31
N VAL A 208 8.86 -14.84 2.52
CA VAL A 208 8.64 -14.13 3.76
C VAL A 208 9.81 -13.19 4.06
N SER A 209 9.50 -11.92 4.29
CA SER A 209 10.45 -10.93 4.83
C SER A 209 10.16 -10.59 6.29
N ARG A 210 8.91 -10.78 6.76
CA ARG A 210 8.53 -10.75 8.17
C ARG A 210 7.47 -11.80 8.48
N LEU A 211 7.57 -12.46 9.62
CA LEU A 211 6.62 -13.49 10.04
C LEU A 211 6.32 -13.38 11.53
N TYR A 212 5.03 -13.40 11.85
CA TYR A 212 4.51 -13.36 13.21
C TYR A 212 3.66 -14.62 13.43
N LEU A 213 4.06 -15.47 14.38
CA LEU A 213 3.47 -16.77 14.71
C LEU A 213 2.93 -16.82 16.15
#